data_AF-A0AAN1FMB8-F1
#
_entry.id   AF-A0AAN1FMB8-F1
#
_cell.length_a   1.000
_cell.length_b   1.000
_cell.length_c   1.000
_cell.angle_alpha   90.00
_cell.angle_beta   90.00
_cell.angle_gamma   90.00
#
_symmetry.space_group_name_H-M   'P 1'
#
loop_
_entity.id
_entity.type
_entity.pdbx_description
1 polymer ?
#
loop_
_entity_poly.entity_id
_entity_poly.type
_entity_poly.pdbx_seq_one_letter_code
_entity_poly.pdbx_strand_id
1 'polypeptide(L)'
;MKSWVANHPGSVLALLSSLSVVALPSNAAEIDIAPMIVGGEDASINDFDSFASLYIDSTDYDGRYSGGAYCGGTFLTSEYVMTAAHCIEGDMGALLFTSAVAMLESERDFLNADRRRVTEVYIHPDFENNITLLLPNDIAILKLESPASSGSNVNRATTQSYRNVNETFVAVGHGNIRSGVDGTPILQKANLFWVSNAVCASNFQNGNNLTDKQVCFSGDLSQSTGLKAGTCQGDSGGPIYWNNNGSYEQVGITSFGPATCGDPQSQVTSAYTEIADYATWINDVLVGAETPFFIADEQGRLDYLSLNGQVIYTGGTITTNTSSGGGGVFSWFASLALVVFARCRRRSF
;
A
#
# COMPACT_ATOMS: atom_id res chain seq x y z
N MET A 1 67.34 -47.78 48.93
CA MET A 1 68.23 -48.95 48.84
C MET A 1 67.39 -50.10 48.30
N LYS A 2 67.70 -50.59 47.10
CA LYS A 2 67.04 -51.68 46.34
C LYS A 2 65.61 -51.39 45.86
N SER A 3 65.15 -51.74 44.67
CA SER A 3 65.75 -52.16 43.39
C SER A 3 64.59 -52.40 42.43
N TRP A 4 64.76 -51.98 41.17
CA TRP A 4 64.46 -52.73 39.93
C TRP A 4 63.09 -53.41 39.78
N VAL A 5 62.21 -52.88 38.91
CA VAL A 5 62.13 -53.02 37.44
C VAL A 5 61.18 -54.14 37.00
N ALA A 6 60.16 -53.68 36.28
CA ALA A 6 59.28 -54.25 35.27
C ALA A 6 59.24 -55.77 35.02
N ASN A 7 58.00 -56.29 34.91
CA ASN A 7 57.70 -57.38 33.99
C ASN A 7 56.31 -57.24 33.33
N HIS A 8 56.39 -56.99 32.02
CA HIS A 8 55.59 -57.53 30.91
C HIS A 8 54.09 -57.16 30.70
N PRO A 9 53.67 -57.09 29.41
CA PRO A 9 52.50 -56.36 28.97
C PRO A 9 51.26 -57.27 28.88
N GLY A 10 50.12 -56.77 29.36
CA GLY A 10 48.82 -57.36 29.15
C GLY A 10 47.93 -56.35 28.43
N SER A 11 47.68 -56.59 27.15
CA SER A 11 46.76 -55.82 26.31
C SER A 11 45.35 -55.86 26.89
N VAL A 12 44.86 -54.74 27.39
CA VAL A 12 43.44 -54.55 27.74
C VAL A 12 42.83 -53.65 26.67
N LEU A 13 42.01 -54.23 25.79
CA LEU A 13 41.10 -53.50 24.93
C LEU A 13 40.13 -52.70 25.81
N ALA A 14 40.34 -51.40 25.92
CA ALA A 14 39.34 -50.48 26.45
C ALA A 14 38.34 -50.17 25.32
N LEU A 15 37.15 -50.79 25.41
CA LEU A 15 35.97 -50.43 24.62
C LEU A 15 35.59 -48.98 24.95
N LEU A 16 35.87 -48.07 24.03
CA LEU A 16 35.31 -46.71 24.02
C LEU A 16 33.80 -46.81 23.75
N SER A 17 33.00 -46.79 24.83
CA SER A 17 31.55 -46.60 24.72
C SER A 17 31.29 -45.17 24.25
N SER A 18 31.07 -44.98 22.95
CA SER A 18 30.58 -43.72 22.40
C SER A 18 29.17 -43.47 22.95
N LEU A 19 29.03 -42.47 23.81
CA LEU A 19 27.72 -41.88 24.12
C LEU A 19 27.20 -41.24 22.83
N SER A 20 26.38 -41.97 22.10
CA SER A 20 25.54 -41.40 21.06
C SER A 20 24.51 -40.52 21.73
N VAL A 21 24.74 -39.20 21.73
CA VAL A 21 23.69 -38.23 22.02
C VAL A 21 22.67 -38.36 20.89
N VAL A 22 21.59 -39.08 21.15
CA VAL A 22 20.40 -39.06 20.28
C VAL A 22 19.81 -37.66 20.46
N ALA A 23 20.19 -36.75 19.57
CA ALA A 23 19.44 -35.52 19.37
C ALA A 23 18.05 -35.94 18.89
N LEU A 24 17.06 -35.87 19.78
CA LEU A 24 15.67 -35.92 19.37
C LEU A 24 15.47 -34.78 18.37
N PRO A 25 14.85 -35.03 17.20
CA PRO A 25 14.45 -33.93 16.34
C PRO A 25 13.49 -33.08 17.17
N SER A 26 13.94 -31.89 17.55
CA SER A 26 13.04 -30.82 17.92
C SER A 26 12.18 -30.57 16.69
N ASN A 27 10.94 -31.04 16.72
CA ASN A 27 9.87 -30.44 15.93
C ASN A 27 9.69 -29.03 16.48
N ALA A 28 10.62 -28.13 16.13
CA ALA A 28 10.30 -26.74 16.00
C ALA A 28 9.29 -26.72 14.86
N ALA A 29 8.00 -26.67 15.20
CA ALA A 29 7.05 -26.04 14.31
C ALA A 29 7.60 -24.62 14.12
N GLU A 30 8.28 -24.42 13.00
CA GLU A 30 8.72 -23.12 12.55
C GLU A 30 7.46 -22.28 12.46
N ILE A 31 7.29 -21.33 13.40
CA ILE A 31 6.22 -20.35 13.29
C ILE A 31 6.67 -19.45 12.15
N ASP A 32 6.14 -19.74 10.97
CA ASP A 32 6.36 -18.96 9.77
C ASP A 32 5.70 -17.59 9.96
N ILE A 33 6.51 -16.55 10.15
CA ILE A 33 6.05 -15.16 10.22
C ILE A 33 6.03 -14.65 8.79
N ALA A 34 4.92 -14.89 8.10
CA ALA A 34 4.68 -14.35 6.77
C ALA A 34 4.18 -12.88 6.86
N PRO A 35 4.89 -11.91 6.21
CA PRO A 35 4.56 -10.48 6.22
C PRO A 35 3.56 -10.12 5.11
N MET A 36 2.40 -9.50 5.40
CA MET A 36 1.44 -9.20 4.34
C MET A 36 0.39 -8.10 4.63
N ILE A 37 -0.37 -7.60 3.61
CA ILE A 37 -1.69 -6.92 3.84
C ILE A 37 -2.31 -7.65 5.00
N VAL A 38 -2.72 -6.93 6.06
CA VAL A 38 -2.87 -7.54 7.39
C VAL A 38 -3.48 -8.94 7.25
N GLY A 39 -2.76 -10.00 7.61
CA GLY A 39 -3.26 -11.38 7.52
C GLY A 39 -3.61 -11.99 6.14
N GLY A 40 -3.06 -11.55 5.00
CA GLY A 40 -3.35 -12.18 3.68
C GLY A 40 -2.14 -12.39 2.77
N GLU A 41 -1.96 -13.53 2.12
CA GLU A 41 -0.72 -14.01 1.46
C GLU A 41 -0.08 -13.24 0.27
N ASP A 42 1.12 -13.68 -0.13
CA ASP A 42 1.80 -13.25 -1.36
C ASP A 42 0.85 -13.39 -2.56
N ALA A 43 0.80 -12.34 -3.37
CA ALA A 43 0.03 -12.29 -4.60
C ALA A 43 0.94 -12.45 -5.80
N SER A 44 0.54 -13.26 -6.78
CA SER A 44 1.18 -13.21 -8.08
C SER A 44 0.60 -12.04 -8.86
N ILE A 45 1.48 -11.20 -9.42
CA ILE A 45 1.04 -10.10 -10.28
C ILE A 45 0.33 -10.58 -11.55
N ASN A 46 0.52 -11.84 -11.95
CA ASN A 46 -0.19 -12.42 -13.10
C ASN A 46 -1.68 -12.66 -12.82
N ASP A 47 -2.08 -12.80 -11.54
CA ASP A 47 -3.48 -12.93 -11.16
C ASP A 47 -4.18 -11.57 -11.07
N PHE A 48 -3.40 -10.49 -10.95
CA PHE A 48 -3.86 -9.11 -10.74
C PHE A 48 -3.11 -8.14 -11.65
N ASP A 49 -3.00 -8.49 -12.93
CA ASP A 49 -2.18 -7.79 -13.92
C ASP A 49 -2.69 -6.39 -14.32
N SER A 50 -3.88 -6.01 -13.86
CA SER A 50 -4.42 -4.65 -13.96
C SER A 50 -4.06 -3.74 -12.77
N PHE A 51 -3.43 -4.29 -11.72
CA PHE A 51 -2.94 -3.50 -10.58
C PHE A 51 -1.80 -2.57 -10.99
N ALA A 52 -1.80 -1.36 -10.45
CA ALA A 52 -0.75 -0.37 -10.60
C ALA A 52 -0.17 0.03 -9.23
N SER A 53 1.14 0.10 -9.11
CA SER A 53 1.80 0.75 -7.99
C SER A 53 2.09 2.21 -8.35
N LEU A 54 1.80 3.15 -7.45
CA LEU A 54 2.06 4.57 -7.67
C LEU A 54 3.27 5.02 -6.85
N TYR A 55 4.23 5.64 -7.54
CA TYR A 55 5.47 6.15 -6.96
C TYR A 55 5.60 7.65 -7.21
N ILE A 56 6.22 8.35 -6.26
CA ILE A 56 6.78 9.67 -6.52
C ILE A 56 8.11 9.43 -7.20
N ASP A 57 8.26 9.92 -8.43
CA ASP A 57 9.32 9.55 -9.34
C ASP A 57 9.88 10.77 -10.09
N SER A 58 11.04 11.24 -9.64
CA SER A 58 11.82 12.30 -10.27
C SER A 58 13.15 11.76 -10.82
N THR A 59 13.20 10.46 -11.16
CA THR A 59 14.45 9.78 -11.55
C THR A 59 15.15 10.47 -12.71
N ASP A 60 14.38 10.96 -13.70
CA ASP A 60 14.90 11.64 -14.88
C ASP A 60 15.47 13.05 -14.58
N TYR A 61 15.17 13.62 -13.41
CA TYR A 61 15.55 14.97 -13.01
C TYR A 61 16.66 15.01 -11.96
N ASP A 62 16.56 14.20 -10.91
CA ASP A 62 17.50 14.24 -9.79
C ASP A 62 17.87 12.83 -9.27
N GLY A 63 17.46 11.79 -10.00
CA GLY A 63 17.75 10.41 -9.66
C GLY A 63 17.00 9.89 -8.43
N ARG A 64 15.91 10.56 -8.01
CA ARG A 64 15.13 10.16 -6.84
C ARG A 64 13.79 9.53 -7.19
N TYR A 65 13.35 8.63 -6.31
CA TYR A 65 12.01 8.08 -6.28
C TYR A 65 11.65 7.73 -4.83
N SER A 66 10.37 7.56 -4.51
CA SER A 66 9.92 7.12 -3.18
C SER A 66 10.42 5.72 -2.87
N GLY A 67 10.78 5.44 -1.60
CA GLY A 67 11.34 4.15 -1.18
C GLY A 67 10.38 2.95 -1.29
N GLY A 68 9.11 3.23 -1.57
CA GLY A 68 8.03 2.28 -1.85
C GLY A 68 6.87 3.01 -2.53
N ALA A 69 5.86 2.25 -2.93
CA ALA A 69 4.62 2.77 -3.48
C ALA A 69 3.89 3.55 -2.39
N TYR A 70 3.48 4.78 -2.71
CA TYR A 70 2.73 5.60 -1.75
C TYR A 70 1.23 5.32 -1.81
N CYS A 71 0.75 4.82 -2.95
CA CYS A 71 -0.61 4.36 -3.22
C CYS A 71 -0.60 3.26 -4.28
N GLY A 72 -1.71 2.54 -4.38
CA GLY A 72 -2.04 1.68 -5.51
C GLY A 72 -2.97 2.35 -6.52
N GLY A 73 -3.30 1.59 -7.56
CA GLY A 73 -4.24 1.98 -8.60
C GLY A 73 -4.61 0.79 -9.48
N THR A 74 -5.39 1.06 -10.52
CA THR A 74 -5.84 0.06 -11.50
C THR A 74 -5.88 0.62 -12.91
N PHE A 75 -5.33 -0.10 -13.88
CA PHE A 75 -5.39 0.29 -15.28
C PHE A 75 -6.82 0.14 -15.81
N LEU A 76 -7.46 1.26 -16.18
CA LEU A 76 -8.72 1.30 -16.93
C LEU A 76 -8.49 1.03 -18.42
N THR A 77 -7.36 1.56 -18.92
CA THR A 77 -6.81 1.32 -20.25
C THR A 77 -5.28 1.32 -20.11
N SER A 78 -4.54 1.05 -21.19
CA SER A 78 -3.08 1.21 -21.17
C SER A 78 -2.62 2.66 -20.93
N GLU A 79 -3.50 3.66 -21.04
CA GLU A 79 -3.18 5.09 -20.89
C GLU A 79 -3.84 5.74 -19.66
N TYR A 80 -4.72 5.04 -18.95
CA TYR A 80 -5.50 5.61 -17.85
C TYR A 80 -5.50 4.69 -16.63
N VAL A 81 -5.13 5.23 -15.47
CA VAL A 81 -5.11 4.53 -14.19
C VAL A 81 -6.12 5.16 -13.23
N MET A 82 -6.98 4.36 -12.62
CA MET A 82 -7.91 4.77 -11.57
C MET A 82 -7.26 4.56 -10.19
N THR A 83 -7.43 5.54 -9.30
CA THR A 83 -6.92 5.52 -7.91
C THR A 83 -7.83 6.36 -7.00
N ALA A 84 -7.46 6.53 -5.74
CA ALA A 84 -8.15 7.41 -4.80
C ALA A 84 -7.71 8.86 -5.00
N ALA A 85 -8.63 9.81 -4.85
CA ALA A 85 -8.31 11.23 -4.98
C ALA A 85 -7.38 11.71 -3.87
N HIS A 86 -7.54 11.20 -2.64
CA HIS A 86 -6.70 11.58 -1.50
C HIS A 86 -5.22 11.22 -1.68
N CYS A 87 -4.89 10.33 -2.63
CA CYS A 87 -3.51 9.98 -2.94
C CYS A 87 -2.74 11.15 -3.59
N ILE A 88 -3.44 12.06 -4.26
CA ILE A 88 -2.82 13.11 -5.10
C ILE A 88 -3.29 14.52 -4.73
N GLU A 89 -4.53 14.68 -4.27
CA GLU A 89 -5.08 15.99 -3.95
C GLU A 89 -4.30 16.67 -2.80
N GLY A 90 -3.89 17.92 -3.03
CA GLY A 90 -3.15 18.72 -2.05
C GLY A 90 -1.64 18.44 -1.97
N ASP A 91 -1.10 17.47 -2.73
CA ASP A 91 0.34 17.17 -2.79
C ASP A 91 0.91 17.53 -4.17
N MET A 92 1.67 18.63 -4.25
CA MET A 92 2.32 19.06 -5.49
C MET A 92 3.38 18.09 -6.00
N GLY A 93 4.06 17.36 -5.11
CA GLY A 93 5.00 16.31 -5.49
C GLY A 93 4.27 15.17 -6.19
N ALA A 94 3.14 14.72 -5.64
CA ALA A 94 2.29 13.72 -6.27
C ALA A 94 1.71 14.20 -7.60
N LEU A 95 1.18 15.43 -7.65
CA LEU A 95 0.63 16.00 -8.88
C LEU A 95 1.65 16.07 -10.03
N LEU A 96 2.91 16.38 -9.73
CA LEU A 96 3.95 16.57 -10.75
C LEU A 96 4.74 15.31 -11.09
N PHE A 97 4.99 14.45 -10.11
CA PHE A 97 5.97 13.36 -10.20
C PHE A 97 5.37 11.97 -10.00
N THR A 98 4.05 11.80 -10.05
CA THR A 98 3.49 10.44 -10.01
C THR A 98 3.87 9.67 -11.27
N SER A 99 4.44 8.47 -11.07
CA SER A 99 4.55 7.42 -12.08
C SER A 99 3.69 6.24 -11.69
N ALA A 100 2.93 5.71 -12.64
CA ALA A 100 2.24 4.42 -12.52
C ALA A 100 3.15 3.29 -13.00
N VAL A 101 3.20 2.20 -12.24
CA VAL A 101 4.05 1.05 -12.53
C VAL A 101 3.19 -0.18 -12.78
N ALA A 102 3.28 -0.73 -13.98
CA ALA A 102 2.57 -1.95 -14.37
C ALA A 102 3.37 -3.20 -14.02
N MET A 103 2.66 -4.26 -13.67
CA MET A 103 3.23 -5.59 -13.41
C MET A 103 4.38 -5.63 -12.38
N LEU A 104 4.31 -4.81 -11.33
CA LEU A 104 5.30 -4.79 -10.27
C LEU A 104 5.01 -5.87 -9.20
N GLU A 105 5.68 -7.02 -9.29
CA GLU A 105 5.56 -8.04 -8.24
C GLU A 105 6.39 -7.67 -7.00
N SER A 106 7.62 -7.20 -7.20
CA SER A 106 8.53 -6.78 -6.14
C SER A 106 8.91 -5.32 -6.30
N GLU A 107 8.73 -4.50 -5.26
CA GLU A 107 9.10 -3.08 -5.25
C GLU A 107 10.59 -2.84 -5.53
N ARG A 108 11.44 -3.86 -5.30
CA ARG A 108 12.88 -3.80 -5.60
C ARG A 108 13.17 -3.71 -7.10
N ASP A 109 12.21 -4.10 -7.94
CA ASP A 109 12.35 -4.12 -9.39
C ASP A 109 11.87 -2.82 -10.04
N PHE A 110 11.44 -1.83 -9.24
CA PHE A 110 10.93 -0.53 -9.71
C PHE A 110 11.75 0.06 -10.86
N LEU A 111 13.07 0.16 -10.72
CA LEU A 111 13.93 0.78 -11.75
C LEU A 111 13.93 0.05 -13.10
N ASN A 112 13.59 -1.24 -13.12
CA ASN A 112 13.52 -2.08 -14.32
C ASN A 112 12.08 -2.34 -14.79
N ALA A 113 11.07 -1.83 -14.07
CA ALA A 113 9.67 -2.06 -14.34
C ALA A 113 9.13 -1.18 -15.48
N ASP A 114 7.94 -1.51 -15.96
CA ASP A 114 7.20 -0.66 -16.91
C ASP A 114 6.57 0.52 -16.18
N ARG A 115 7.24 1.67 -16.26
CA ARG A 115 6.89 2.90 -15.55
C ARG A 115 6.40 3.95 -16.51
N ARG A 116 5.27 4.58 -16.20
CA ARG A 116 4.70 5.66 -17.01
C ARG A 116 4.41 6.87 -16.14
N ARG A 117 5.02 8.00 -16.48
CA ARG A 117 4.74 9.29 -15.83
C ARG A 117 3.30 9.70 -16.10
N VAL A 118 2.68 10.34 -15.12
CA VAL A 118 1.35 10.94 -15.25
C VAL A 118 1.49 12.34 -15.84
N THR A 119 0.58 12.70 -16.76
CA THR A 119 0.55 14.02 -17.43
C THR A 119 -0.73 14.79 -17.15
N GLU A 120 -1.85 14.12 -16.94
CA GLU A 120 -3.11 14.75 -16.58
C GLU A 120 -3.72 14.01 -15.38
N VAL A 121 -4.23 14.77 -14.43
CA VAL A 121 -4.92 14.27 -13.24
C VAL A 121 -6.36 14.74 -13.30
N TYR A 122 -7.29 13.81 -13.15
CA TYR A 122 -8.73 14.03 -13.06
C TYR A 122 -9.17 13.66 -11.66
N ILE A 123 -9.62 14.63 -10.88
CA ILE A 123 -10.20 14.41 -9.55
C ILE A 123 -11.71 14.61 -9.68
N HIS A 124 -12.51 13.73 -9.06
CA HIS A 124 -13.95 13.90 -9.08
C HIS A 124 -14.33 15.28 -8.50
N PRO A 125 -15.19 16.07 -9.17
CA PRO A 125 -15.43 17.48 -8.79
C PRO A 125 -16.05 17.65 -7.40
N ASP A 126 -16.80 16.64 -6.93
CA ASP A 126 -17.40 16.62 -5.59
C ASP A 126 -16.51 15.93 -4.52
N PHE A 127 -15.25 15.66 -4.82
CA PHE A 127 -14.32 15.13 -3.82
C PHE A 127 -14.05 16.16 -2.73
N GLU A 128 -14.11 15.72 -1.46
CA GLU A 128 -13.67 16.53 -0.33
C GLU A 128 -12.59 15.78 0.46
N ASN A 129 -11.36 16.33 0.47
CA ASN A 129 -10.24 15.77 1.23
C ASN A 129 -10.37 16.05 2.73
N ASN A 130 -11.38 15.43 3.35
CA ASN A 130 -11.69 15.58 4.75
C ASN A 130 -12.10 14.24 5.36
N ILE A 131 -11.18 13.64 6.11
CA ILE A 131 -11.42 12.37 6.79
C ILE A 131 -12.59 12.42 7.79
N THR A 132 -12.93 13.59 8.33
CA THR A 132 -14.09 13.72 9.23
C THR A 132 -15.42 13.56 8.50
N LEU A 133 -15.44 13.81 7.18
CA LEU A 133 -16.56 13.55 6.28
C LEU A 133 -16.49 12.17 5.62
N LEU A 134 -15.52 11.34 6.02
CA LEU A 134 -15.29 10.00 5.46
C LEU A 134 -15.00 10.03 3.94
N LEU A 135 -14.20 11.02 3.51
CA LEU A 135 -13.66 11.15 2.15
C LEU A 135 -14.72 10.90 1.05
N PRO A 136 -15.78 11.73 0.97
CA PRO A 136 -16.81 11.54 -0.05
C PRO A 136 -16.22 11.72 -1.45
N ASN A 137 -16.65 10.89 -2.40
CA ASN A 137 -16.20 10.90 -3.80
C ASN A 137 -14.68 10.77 -3.98
N ASP A 138 -14.05 9.93 -3.16
CA ASP A 138 -12.61 9.67 -3.19
C ASP A 138 -12.19 8.79 -4.38
N ILE A 139 -12.15 9.41 -5.55
CA ILE A 139 -11.75 8.79 -6.82
C ILE A 139 -11.03 9.79 -7.71
N ALA A 140 -9.94 9.33 -8.33
CA ALA A 140 -9.20 10.05 -9.35
C ALA A 140 -8.84 9.12 -10.52
N ILE A 141 -8.64 9.72 -11.70
CA ILE A 141 -8.09 9.07 -12.89
C ILE A 141 -6.84 9.80 -13.33
N LEU A 142 -5.80 9.04 -13.64
CA LEU A 142 -4.48 9.52 -14.03
C LEU A 142 -4.26 9.13 -15.49
N LYS A 143 -3.99 10.12 -16.35
CA LYS A 143 -3.60 9.88 -17.73
C LYS A 143 -2.08 9.82 -17.83
N LEU A 144 -1.60 8.79 -18.49
CA LEU A 144 -0.17 8.52 -18.64
C LEU A 144 0.41 9.28 -19.84
N GLU A 145 1.71 9.60 -19.78
CA GLU A 145 2.46 10.22 -20.87
C GLU A 145 2.52 9.34 -22.12
N SER A 146 2.51 8.02 -21.91
CA SER A 146 2.47 7.02 -22.97
C SER A 146 1.78 5.75 -22.47
N PRO A 147 1.23 4.93 -23.39
CA PRO A 147 0.64 3.65 -23.02
C PRO A 147 1.64 2.75 -22.27
N ALA A 148 1.19 2.12 -21.19
CA ALA A 148 1.86 0.98 -20.60
C ALA A 148 2.00 -0.14 -21.65
N SER A 149 3.14 -0.82 -21.62
CA SER A 149 3.51 -1.93 -22.50
C SER A 149 3.22 -3.30 -21.90
N SER A 150 2.91 -3.36 -20.60
CA SER A 150 2.54 -4.57 -19.86
C SER A 150 1.27 -4.36 -19.03
N GLY A 151 0.74 -5.45 -18.47
CA GLY A 151 -0.51 -5.46 -17.71
C GLY A 151 -1.76 -5.55 -18.57
N SER A 152 -2.92 -5.57 -17.90
CA SER A 152 -4.23 -5.63 -18.53
C SER A 152 -5.15 -4.51 -18.05
N ASN A 153 -6.31 -4.39 -18.70
CA ASN A 153 -7.34 -3.45 -18.28
C ASN A 153 -8.32 -4.16 -17.33
N VAL A 154 -8.67 -3.48 -16.25
CA VAL A 154 -9.56 -4.01 -15.24
C VAL A 154 -11.00 -4.16 -15.75
N ASN A 155 -11.66 -5.27 -15.39
CA ASN A 155 -13.12 -5.37 -15.48
C ASN A 155 -13.73 -4.74 -14.23
N ARG A 156 -14.73 -3.86 -14.41
CA ARG A 156 -15.39 -3.15 -13.32
C ARG A 156 -16.80 -3.69 -13.13
N ALA A 157 -17.22 -3.85 -11.88
CA ALA A 157 -18.61 -4.11 -11.59
C ALA A 157 -19.48 -2.92 -12.03
N THR A 158 -20.55 -3.21 -12.75
CA THR A 158 -21.52 -2.20 -13.24
C THR A 158 -22.76 -2.11 -12.36
N THR A 159 -22.90 -3.03 -11.41
CA THR A 159 -24.00 -3.07 -10.45
C THR A 159 -23.46 -3.47 -9.08
N GLN A 160 -24.24 -3.21 -8.04
CA GLN A 160 -23.89 -3.55 -6.65
C GLN A 160 -24.41 -4.95 -6.23
N SER A 161 -24.64 -5.87 -7.17
CA SER A 161 -25.19 -7.21 -6.89
C SER A 161 -24.27 -8.07 -6.03
N TYR A 162 -22.98 -7.72 -5.96
CA TYR A 162 -21.97 -8.38 -5.16
C TYR A 162 -22.15 -8.17 -3.65
N ARG A 163 -23.02 -7.24 -3.20
CA ARG A 163 -23.26 -6.93 -1.77
C ARG A 163 -24.01 -8.05 -1.04
N ASN A 164 -23.34 -9.19 -0.90
CA ASN A 164 -23.83 -10.45 -0.34
C ASN A 164 -22.73 -11.08 0.51
N VAL A 165 -23.09 -11.50 1.72
CA VAL A 165 -22.14 -12.04 2.73
C VAL A 165 -21.52 -13.38 2.33
N ASN A 166 -22.05 -14.06 1.31
CA ASN A 166 -21.49 -15.32 0.80
C ASN A 166 -20.48 -15.11 -0.34
N GLU A 167 -20.30 -13.87 -0.80
CA GLU A 167 -19.33 -13.53 -1.83
C GLU A 167 -17.94 -13.34 -1.20
N THR A 168 -16.90 -13.62 -1.99
CA THR A 168 -15.50 -13.43 -1.57
C THR A 168 -14.87 -12.30 -2.34
N PHE A 169 -14.07 -11.50 -1.63
CA PHE A 169 -13.38 -10.34 -2.17
C PHE A 169 -11.89 -10.44 -1.91
N VAL A 170 -11.10 -9.85 -2.80
CA VAL A 170 -9.64 -9.84 -2.70
C VAL A 170 -9.14 -8.42 -2.82
N ALA A 171 -8.55 -7.89 -1.75
CA ALA A 171 -7.78 -6.65 -1.78
C ALA A 171 -6.33 -6.96 -2.18
N VAL A 172 -5.70 -6.08 -2.96
CA VAL A 172 -4.34 -6.29 -3.49
C VAL A 172 -3.52 -5.01 -3.36
N GLY A 173 -2.25 -5.12 -2.95
CA GLY A 173 -1.39 -3.95 -2.78
C GLY A 173 0.02 -4.24 -2.26
N HIS A 174 0.85 -3.20 -2.25
CA HIS A 174 2.20 -3.16 -1.64
C HIS A 174 2.20 -2.40 -0.30
N GLY A 175 1.03 -2.16 0.29
CA GLY A 175 0.91 -1.39 1.52
C GLY A 175 1.48 -2.09 2.75
N ASN A 176 1.51 -1.33 3.83
CA ASN A 176 1.97 -1.74 5.14
C ASN A 176 1.20 -2.96 5.66
N ILE A 177 1.93 -3.79 6.38
CA ILE A 177 1.41 -5.08 6.89
C ILE A 177 0.84 -4.95 8.30
N ARG A 178 1.10 -3.81 8.93
CA ARG A 178 0.56 -3.34 10.21
C ARG A 178 0.80 -1.83 10.29
N SER A 179 0.01 -1.12 11.09
CA SER A 179 0.22 0.32 11.33
C SER A 179 1.67 0.63 11.71
N GLY A 180 2.30 1.49 10.91
CA GLY A 180 3.68 1.95 11.12
C GLY A 180 4.77 0.89 10.94
N VAL A 181 4.46 -0.23 10.28
CA VAL A 181 5.45 -1.26 9.92
C VAL A 181 5.46 -1.43 8.41
N ASP A 182 6.60 -1.07 7.82
CA ASP A 182 6.86 -1.29 6.40
C ASP A 182 6.61 -2.75 6.05
N GLY A 183 5.96 -2.96 4.91
CA GLY A 183 5.60 -4.27 4.45
C GLY A 183 6.74 -5.10 3.89
N THR A 184 6.37 -6.19 3.26
CA THR A 184 7.26 -6.91 2.35
C THR A 184 7.28 -6.16 1.02
N PRO A 185 8.42 -6.15 0.29
CA PRO A 185 8.46 -5.58 -1.05
C PRO A 185 7.63 -6.38 -2.05
N ILE A 186 7.17 -7.59 -1.71
CA ILE A 186 6.39 -8.45 -2.59
C ILE A 186 4.92 -8.03 -2.54
N LEU A 187 4.24 -8.02 -3.68
CA LEU A 187 2.81 -7.78 -3.79
C LEU A 187 2.01 -8.74 -2.91
N GLN A 188 1.02 -8.22 -2.19
CA GLN A 188 0.22 -8.98 -1.23
C GLN A 188 -1.26 -8.96 -1.63
N LYS A 189 -2.01 -9.96 -1.16
CA LYS A 189 -3.47 -10.02 -1.30
C LYS A 189 -4.15 -10.45 -0.01
N ALA A 190 -5.33 -9.92 0.29
CA ALA A 190 -6.13 -10.38 1.42
C ALA A 190 -7.56 -10.70 1.02
N ASN A 191 -8.04 -11.85 1.50
CA ASN A 191 -9.44 -12.22 1.37
C ASN A 191 -10.27 -11.42 2.39
N LEU A 192 -11.30 -10.76 1.89
CA LEU A 192 -12.23 -9.95 2.66
C LEU A 192 -13.67 -10.34 2.35
N PHE A 193 -14.57 -9.94 3.22
CA PHE A 193 -16.01 -10.14 3.07
C PHE A 193 -16.76 -8.83 3.27
N TRP A 194 -17.84 -8.68 2.49
CA TRP A 194 -18.66 -7.48 2.50
C TRP A 194 -19.34 -7.26 3.86
N VAL A 195 -19.41 -5.99 4.26
CA VAL A 195 -20.11 -5.54 5.47
C VAL A 195 -21.15 -4.49 5.07
N SER A 196 -22.36 -4.61 5.61
CA SER A 196 -23.44 -3.65 5.35
C SER A 196 -23.06 -2.22 5.75
N ASN A 197 -23.57 -1.23 5.01
CA ASN A 197 -23.32 0.19 5.29
C ASN A 197 -23.78 0.60 6.70
N ALA A 198 -24.81 -0.05 7.25
CA ALA A 198 -25.24 0.18 8.63
C ALA A 198 -24.17 -0.21 9.66
N VAL A 199 -23.58 -1.40 9.50
CA VAL A 199 -22.46 -1.85 10.35
C VAL A 199 -21.25 -0.95 10.11
N CYS A 200 -20.98 -0.58 8.86
CA CYS A 200 -19.87 0.30 8.55
C CYS A 200 -19.99 1.68 9.20
N ALA A 201 -21.14 2.33 9.08
CA ALA A 201 -21.43 3.59 9.75
C ALA A 201 -21.24 3.46 11.27
N SER A 202 -21.69 2.37 11.88
CA SER A 202 -21.52 2.17 13.32
C SER A 202 -20.07 1.99 13.78
N ASN A 203 -19.15 1.62 12.86
CA ASN A 203 -17.73 1.41 13.15
C ASN A 203 -16.94 2.73 13.24
N PHE A 204 -17.46 3.83 12.68
CA PHE A 204 -16.75 5.11 12.60
C PHE A 204 -17.44 6.21 13.40
N GLN A 205 -16.66 7.06 14.08
CA GLN A 205 -17.18 8.14 14.94
C GLN A 205 -18.15 9.08 14.21
N ASN A 206 -17.88 9.37 12.93
CA ASN A 206 -18.71 10.22 12.08
C ASN A 206 -19.52 9.39 11.06
N GLY A 207 -19.95 8.18 11.44
CA GLY A 207 -20.66 7.26 10.57
C GLY A 207 -21.91 7.81 9.88
N ASN A 208 -22.52 8.87 10.42
CA ASN A 208 -23.66 9.55 9.79
C ASN A 208 -23.31 10.23 8.46
N ASN A 209 -22.02 10.46 8.18
CA ASN A 209 -21.54 10.98 6.90
C ASN A 209 -21.35 9.87 5.85
N LEU A 210 -21.42 8.60 6.24
CA LEU A 210 -21.30 7.47 5.32
C LEU A 210 -22.54 7.40 4.42
N THR A 211 -22.31 7.22 3.12
CA THR A 211 -23.37 7.12 2.10
C THR A 211 -23.26 5.79 1.36
N ASP A 212 -24.17 5.54 0.42
CA ASP A 212 -24.11 4.34 -0.43
C ASP A 212 -22.95 4.38 -1.44
N LYS A 213 -22.32 5.56 -1.63
CA LYS A 213 -21.10 5.75 -2.42
C LYS A 213 -19.84 5.18 -1.76
N GLN A 214 -19.97 4.66 -0.53
CA GLN A 214 -18.94 3.88 0.14
C GLN A 214 -19.40 2.43 0.30
N VAL A 215 -18.42 1.53 0.27
CA VAL A 215 -18.58 0.11 0.54
C VAL A 215 -17.50 -0.36 1.50
N CYS A 216 -17.86 -1.24 2.44
CA CYS A 216 -16.96 -1.63 3.52
C CYS A 216 -16.81 -3.13 3.62
N PHE A 217 -15.64 -3.53 4.11
CA PHE A 217 -15.26 -4.92 4.21
C PHE A 217 -14.60 -5.20 5.56
N SER A 218 -14.58 -6.48 5.89
CA SER A 218 -13.84 -7.01 7.04
C SER A 218 -13.06 -8.23 6.60
N GLY A 219 -12.08 -8.62 7.40
CA GLY A 219 -11.29 -9.81 7.16
C GLY A 219 -11.20 -10.71 8.38
N ASP A 220 -10.74 -11.92 8.15
CA ASP A 220 -10.61 -12.94 9.19
C ASP A 220 -9.50 -12.59 10.18
N LEU A 221 -9.68 -13.03 11.43
CA LEU A 221 -8.68 -12.90 12.48
C LEU A 221 -7.57 -13.95 12.27
N SER A 222 -6.37 -13.49 11.93
CA SER A 222 -5.19 -14.34 11.92
C SER A 222 -4.83 -14.76 13.35
N GLN A 223 -4.78 -16.06 13.59
CA GLN A 223 -4.43 -16.61 14.91
C GLN A 223 -2.93 -16.46 15.24
N SER A 224 -2.08 -16.31 14.23
CA SER A 224 -0.63 -16.15 14.42
C SER A 224 -0.26 -14.71 14.79
N THR A 225 -0.92 -13.73 14.17
CA THR A 225 -0.61 -12.31 14.39
C THR A 225 -1.57 -11.62 15.37
N GLY A 226 -2.76 -12.18 15.58
CA GLY A 226 -3.83 -11.57 16.36
C GLY A 226 -4.47 -10.36 15.67
N LEU A 227 -4.26 -10.21 14.36
CA LEU A 227 -4.78 -9.09 13.56
C LEU A 227 -5.83 -9.59 12.55
N LYS A 228 -6.85 -8.77 12.31
CA LYS A 228 -7.85 -9.03 11.26
C LYS A 228 -7.36 -8.63 9.89
N ALA A 229 -7.79 -9.35 8.86
CA ALA A 229 -7.36 -9.02 7.52
C ALA A 229 -7.95 -7.74 6.94
N GLY A 230 -7.16 -6.97 6.20
CA GLY A 230 -7.58 -5.69 5.64
C GLY A 230 -6.43 -4.84 5.12
N THR A 231 -6.78 -3.85 4.30
CA THR A 231 -5.84 -2.87 3.76
C THR A 231 -5.28 -1.94 4.84
N CYS A 232 -4.12 -1.37 4.57
CA CYS A 232 -3.42 -0.44 5.46
C CYS A 232 -2.79 0.71 4.67
N GLN A 233 -1.92 1.50 5.32
CA GLN A 233 -1.22 2.60 4.67
C GLN A 233 -0.40 2.09 3.46
N GLY A 234 -0.47 2.77 2.32
CA GLY A 234 0.18 2.35 1.06
C GLY A 234 -0.72 1.52 0.14
N ASP A 235 -1.78 0.88 0.64
CA ASP A 235 -2.81 0.22 -0.19
C ASP A 235 -3.87 1.21 -0.71
N SER A 236 -3.88 2.44 -0.20
CA SER A 236 -4.76 3.54 -0.65
C SER A 236 -4.79 3.64 -2.16
N GLY A 237 -5.96 3.80 -2.76
CA GLY A 237 -6.14 3.84 -4.21
C GLY A 237 -6.09 2.48 -4.91
N GLY A 238 -5.62 1.43 -4.23
CA GLY A 238 -5.62 0.06 -4.75
C GLY A 238 -7.02 -0.55 -4.89
N PRO A 239 -7.15 -1.65 -5.62
CA PRO A 239 -8.42 -2.31 -5.88
C PRO A 239 -8.85 -3.24 -4.74
N ILE A 240 -10.18 -3.39 -4.63
CA ILE A 240 -10.78 -4.63 -4.13
C ILE A 240 -11.58 -5.29 -5.25
N TYR A 241 -11.29 -6.56 -5.49
CA TYR A 241 -11.93 -7.38 -6.51
C TYR A 241 -12.99 -8.29 -5.90
N TRP A 242 -14.14 -8.39 -6.55
CA TRP A 242 -15.11 -9.46 -6.33
C TRP A 242 -14.75 -10.66 -7.19
N ASN A 243 -14.69 -11.85 -6.58
CA ASN A 243 -14.53 -13.10 -7.31
C ASN A 243 -15.91 -13.61 -7.79
N ASN A 244 -16.32 -13.18 -8.97
CA ASN A 244 -17.56 -13.62 -9.60
C ASN A 244 -17.32 -14.93 -10.37
N ASN A 245 -17.40 -16.07 -9.67
CA ASN A 245 -17.25 -17.41 -10.26
C ASN A 245 -15.95 -17.61 -11.06
N GLY A 246 -14.83 -17.07 -10.56
CA GLY A 246 -13.52 -17.16 -11.20
C GLY A 246 -13.17 -15.98 -12.11
N SER A 247 -14.06 -14.99 -12.25
CA SER A 247 -13.74 -13.71 -12.89
C SER A 247 -13.62 -12.61 -11.84
N TYR A 248 -12.48 -11.91 -11.83
CA TYR A 248 -12.29 -10.76 -10.96
C TYR A 248 -12.88 -9.49 -11.58
N GLU A 249 -13.83 -8.89 -10.87
CA GLU A 249 -14.38 -7.57 -11.17
C GLU A 249 -13.99 -6.62 -10.03
N GLN A 250 -13.38 -5.47 -10.35
CA GLN A 250 -13.15 -4.46 -9.32
C GLN A 250 -14.49 -3.90 -8.86
N VAL A 251 -14.65 -3.74 -7.56
CA VAL A 251 -15.87 -3.17 -6.94
C VAL A 251 -15.59 -1.92 -6.12
N GLY A 252 -14.33 -1.74 -5.69
CA GLY A 252 -13.95 -0.62 -4.84
C GLY A 252 -12.54 -0.11 -5.08
N ILE A 253 -12.30 1.09 -4.57
CA ILE A 253 -10.99 1.76 -4.49
C ILE A 253 -10.68 2.01 -3.02
N THR A 254 -9.54 1.52 -2.51
CA THR A 254 -9.17 1.65 -1.09
C THR A 254 -9.14 3.13 -0.71
N SER A 255 -9.92 3.53 0.29
CA SER A 255 -10.09 4.94 0.66
C SER A 255 -9.65 5.21 2.09
N PHE A 256 -10.34 4.65 3.08
CA PHE A 256 -10.02 4.84 4.49
C PHE A 256 -10.23 3.55 5.29
N GLY A 257 -9.81 3.55 6.55
CA GLY A 257 -10.01 2.43 7.44
C GLY A 257 -9.99 2.87 8.90
N PRO A 258 -10.09 1.92 9.84
CA PRO A 258 -9.89 2.18 11.25
C PRO A 258 -8.51 2.82 11.53
N ALA A 259 -8.38 3.51 12.65
CA ALA A 259 -7.12 4.13 13.06
C ALA A 259 -5.96 3.12 13.19
N THR A 260 -6.28 1.87 13.52
CA THR A 260 -5.33 0.77 13.64
C THR A 260 -5.65 -0.28 12.58
N CYS A 261 -4.69 -0.55 11.70
CA CYS A 261 -4.82 -1.64 10.72
C CYS A 261 -4.89 -2.97 11.47
N GLY A 262 -5.88 -3.78 11.14
CA GLY A 262 -6.01 -5.12 11.70
C GLY A 262 -6.55 -5.21 13.11
N ASP A 263 -7.18 -4.16 13.64
CA ASP A 263 -7.78 -4.20 14.97
C ASP A 263 -8.73 -5.41 15.13
N PRO A 264 -8.43 -6.37 16.01
CA PRO A 264 -9.24 -7.57 16.20
C PRO A 264 -10.65 -7.28 16.72
N GLN A 265 -10.86 -6.10 17.33
CA GLN A 265 -12.16 -5.68 17.86
C GLN A 265 -13.01 -4.92 16.83
N SER A 266 -12.41 -4.48 15.72
CA SER A 266 -13.13 -3.72 14.69
C SER A 266 -14.03 -4.63 13.86
N GLN A 267 -15.25 -4.19 13.54
CA GLN A 267 -16.16 -4.91 12.66
C GLN A 267 -15.86 -4.65 11.18
N VAL A 268 -15.26 -3.50 10.88
CA VAL A 268 -14.76 -3.13 9.54
C VAL A 268 -13.25 -3.01 9.58
N THR A 269 -12.56 -3.53 8.56
CA THR A 269 -11.11 -3.38 8.45
C THR A 269 -10.72 -2.38 7.35
N SER A 270 -11.58 -2.19 6.35
CA SER A 270 -11.32 -1.31 5.22
C SER A 270 -12.62 -0.74 4.64
N ALA A 271 -12.59 0.52 4.22
CA ALA A 271 -13.64 1.20 3.48
C ALA A 271 -13.12 1.68 2.12
N TYR A 272 -13.98 1.60 1.13
CA TYR A 272 -13.66 1.82 -0.27
C TYR A 272 -14.69 2.73 -0.91
N THR A 273 -14.29 3.46 -1.94
CA THR A 273 -15.21 4.14 -2.85
C THR A 273 -15.93 3.10 -3.71
N GLU A 274 -17.27 3.10 -3.72
CA GLU A 274 -18.12 2.21 -4.54
C GLU A 274 -18.03 2.61 -6.02
N ILE A 275 -17.37 1.81 -6.87
CA ILE A 275 -17.08 2.25 -8.24
C ILE A 275 -18.30 2.25 -9.17
N ALA A 276 -19.32 1.43 -8.87
CA ALA A 276 -20.50 1.32 -9.73
C ALA A 276 -21.23 2.67 -9.87
N ASP A 277 -21.19 3.49 -8.81
CA ASP A 277 -21.83 4.81 -8.75
C ASP A 277 -21.10 5.88 -9.58
N TYR A 278 -19.85 5.62 -10.01
CA TYR A 278 -19.02 6.55 -10.78
C TYR A 278 -18.84 6.12 -12.25
N ALA A 279 -19.57 5.11 -12.72
CA ALA A 279 -19.42 4.59 -14.08
C ALA A 279 -19.53 5.68 -15.16
N THR A 280 -20.49 6.60 -15.00
CA THR A 280 -20.69 7.75 -15.91
C THR A 280 -19.46 8.67 -15.92
N TRP A 281 -19.03 9.16 -14.76
CA TRP A 281 -17.88 10.06 -14.65
C TRP A 281 -16.59 9.42 -15.18
N ILE A 282 -16.36 8.14 -14.87
CA ILE A 282 -15.20 7.41 -15.39
C ILE A 282 -15.24 7.36 -16.92
N ASN A 283 -16.41 7.08 -17.52
CA ASN A 283 -16.54 7.06 -18.96
C ASN A 283 -16.35 8.45 -19.58
N ASP A 284 -16.87 9.50 -18.95
CA ASP A 284 -16.72 10.88 -19.41
C ASP A 284 -15.24 11.31 -19.43
N VAL A 285 -14.44 10.92 -18.42
CA VAL A 285 -12.97 11.09 -18.46
C VAL A 285 -12.36 10.31 -19.62
N LEU A 286 -12.69 9.03 -19.78
CA LEU A 286 -12.08 8.17 -20.81
C LEU A 286 -12.39 8.62 -22.25
N VAL A 287 -13.54 9.26 -22.48
CA VAL A 287 -13.91 9.80 -23.81
C VAL A 287 -13.51 11.27 -23.99
N GLY A 288 -12.84 11.88 -23.01
CA GLY A 288 -12.38 13.28 -23.07
C GLY A 288 -13.48 14.32 -22.93
N ALA A 289 -14.59 13.98 -22.25
CA ALA A 289 -15.67 14.90 -21.92
C ALA A 289 -15.39 15.70 -20.62
N GLU A 290 -14.50 15.22 -19.76
CA GLU A 290 -14.03 15.94 -18.57
C GLU A 290 -12.74 16.72 -18.86
N THR A 291 -12.54 17.82 -18.13
CA THR A 291 -11.27 18.57 -18.14
C THR A 291 -10.35 18.11 -17.02
N PRO A 292 -9.03 17.99 -17.24
CA PRO A 292 -8.09 17.70 -16.16
C PRO A 292 -8.20 18.71 -15.02
N PHE A 293 -8.18 18.21 -13.79
CA PHE A 293 -7.99 19.03 -12.59
C PHE A 293 -6.58 19.65 -12.58
N PHE A 294 -5.58 18.90 -13.06
CA PHE A 294 -4.20 19.33 -13.11
C PHE A 294 -3.48 18.76 -14.33
N ILE A 295 -2.56 19.54 -14.90
CA ILE A 295 -1.67 19.13 -15.99
C ILE A 295 -0.23 19.18 -15.48
N ALA A 296 0.43 18.03 -15.45
CA ALA A 296 1.81 17.87 -15.04
C ALA A 296 2.75 18.09 -16.24
N ASP A 297 3.07 19.35 -16.49
CA ASP A 297 3.99 19.73 -17.57
C ASP A 297 5.46 19.79 -17.11
N GLU A 298 6.36 19.83 -18.09
CA GLU A 298 7.81 19.86 -17.85
C GLU A 298 8.25 21.10 -17.06
N GLN A 299 7.67 22.26 -17.35
CA GLN A 299 8.07 23.50 -16.69
C GLN A 299 7.69 23.48 -15.22
N GLY A 300 6.49 23.02 -14.88
CA GLY A 300 6.02 22.86 -13.51
C GLY A 300 6.91 21.92 -12.69
N ARG A 301 7.40 20.84 -13.30
CA ARG A 301 8.37 19.93 -12.66
C ARG A 301 9.69 20.64 -12.36
N LEU A 302 10.25 21.36 -13.34
CA LEU A 302 11.51 22.10 -13.18
C LEU A 302 11.38 23.20 -12.13
N ASP A 303 10.28 23.96 -12.13
CA ASP A 303 10.00 25.02 -11.17
C ASP A 303 9.88 24.46 -9.75
N TYR A 304 9.15 23.37 -9.57
CA TYR A 304 9.00 22.70 -8.28
C TYR A 304 10.34 22.26 -7.71
N LEU A 305 11.15 21.56 -8.51
CA LEU A 305 12.44 21.07 -8.05
C LEU A 305 13.42 22.24 -7.80
N SER A 306 13.34 23.34 -8.56
CA SER A 306 14.15 24.54 -8.34
C SER A 306 13.84 25.18 -6.97
N LEU A 307 12.55 25.33 -6.65
CA LEU A 307 12.10 25.90 -5.38
C LEU A 307 12.45 25.01 -4.16
N ASN A 308 12.51 23.70 -4.35
CA ASN A 308 12.84 22.74 -3.30
C ASN A 308 14.34 22.39 -3.22
N GLY A 309 15.19 23.10 -3.97
CA GLY A 309 16.64 22.94 -3.91
C GLY A 309 17.16 21.64 -4.54
N GLN A 310 16.45 21.10 -5.52
CA GLN A 310 16.66 19.75 -6.06
C GLN A 310 17.11 19.70 -7.55
N VAL A 311 17.10 20.80 -8.33
CA VAL A 311 17.64 20.78 -9.72
C VAL A 311 19.05 21.33 -9.83
N ILE A 312 19.91 20.60 -10.55
CA ILE A 312 20.88 21.18 -11.48
C ILE A 312 20.68 20.52 -12.85
N TYR A 313 20.04 21.24 -13.79
CA TYR A 313 19.99 20.88 -15.21
C TYR A 313 20.39 22.11 -16.02
N THR A 314 21.52 22.01 -16.71
CA THR A 314 21.85 22.93 -17.81
C THR A 314 22.70 22.21 -18.84
N GLY A 315 22.12 21.87 -19.98
CA GLY A 315 22.82 21.78 -21.27
C GLY A 315 24.04 20.86 -21.38
N GLY A 316 24.07 19.70 -20.72
CA GLY A 316 25.04 18.64 -21.04
C GLY A 316 26.46 18.82 -20.50
N THR A 317 26.70 19.53 -19.38
CA THR A 317 27.98 19.46 -18.66
C THR A 317 27.80 19.50 -17.14
N ILE A 318 28.34 18.51 -16.44
CA ILE A 318 28.27 18.37 -14.98
C ILE A 318 29.18 19.43 -14.31
N THR A 319 28.62 20.24 -13.42
CA THR A 319 29.41 20.98 -12.42
C THR A 319 28.86 20.68 -11.03
N THR A 320 29.74 20.19 -10.14
CA THR A 320 29.43 19.95 -8.74
C THR A 320 29.72 21.21 -7.94
N ASN A 321 28.75 21.73 -7.19
CA ASN A 321 29.06 22.54 -6.02
C ASN A 321 29.34 21.60 -4.85
N THR A 322 30.59 21.13 -4.78
CA THR A 322 31.15 20.67 -3.51
C THR A 322 31.44 21.88 -2.64
N SER A 323 30.51 22.24 -1.76
CA SER A 323 30.87 22.90 -0.51
C SER A 323 30.53 21.95 0.64
N SER A 324 31.59 21.27 1.08
CA SER A 324 31.73 20.52 2.32
C SER A 324 31.04 21.17 3.53
N GLY A 325 30.30 20.36 4.29
CA GLY A 325 29.88 20.69 5.66
C GLY A 325 28.87 19.69 6.20
N GLY A 326 29.36 18.64 6.87
CA GLY A 326 28.53 17.59 7.43
C GLY A 326 27.68 18.02 8.64
N GLY A 327 26.68 17.20 8.94
CA GLY A 327 25.88 17.26 10.18
C GLY A 327 24.41 17.00 9.91
N GLY A 328 23.96 15.76 10.04
CA GLY A 328 22.54 15.43 9.97
C GLY A 328 21.77 15.99 11.17
N VAL A 329 20.49 16.28 10.98
CA VAL A 329 19.44 16.22 12.02
C VAL A 329 18.03 16.44 11.42
N PHE A 330 17.16 15.46 11.71
CA PHE A 330 15.72 15.51 12.02
C PHE A 330 14.67 16.14 11.08
N SER A 331 13.84 15.23 10.55
CA SER A 331 12.36 15.26 10.41
C SER A 331 11.64 16.44 11.06
N TRP A 332 10.87 17.18 10.24
CA TRP A 332 9.73 17.99 10.67
C TRP A 332 8.54 17.71 9.74
N PHE A 333 7.75 16.70 10.09
CA PHE A 333 6.30 16.76 9.85
C PHE A 333 5.69 17.65 10.93
N ALA A 334 4.98 18.69 10.53
CA ALA A 334 4.10 19.43 11.43
C ALA A 334 2.75 19.65 10.73
N SER A 335 1.91 18.63 10.82
CA SER A 335 0.48 18.74 10.55
C SER A 335 -0.18 19.56 11.65
N LEU A 336 -1.00 20.53 11.22
CA LEU A 336 -1.99 21.20 12.06
C LEU A 336 -2.99 20.18 12.64
N ALA A 337 -3.32 20.30 13.93
CA ALA A 337 -4.62 19.93 14.48
C ALA A 337 -4.91 20.71 15.77
N LEU A 338 -6.20 20.95 16.00
CA LEU A 338 -6.80 22.07 16.71
C LEU A 338 -6.96 21.95 18.24
N VAL A 339 -7.20 23.14 18.80
CA VAL A 339 -7.70 23.56 20.12
C VAL A 339 -8.88 22.74 20.69
N VAL A 340 -8.94 22.55 22.04
CA VAL A 340 -10.06 22.91 22.98
C VAL A 340 -10.25 21.95 24.18
N PHE A 341 -9.91 22.49 25.37
CA PHE A 341 -10.58 22.47 26.70
C PHE A 341 -10.62 21.27 27.70
N ALA A 342 -10.15 21.62 28.91
CA ALA A 342 -10.82 21.58 30.23
C ALA A 342 -10.49 20.48 31.26
N ARG A 343 -9.70 20.94 32.25
CA ARG A 343 -9.87 20.81 33.73
C ARG A 343 -10.33 19.46 34.32
N CYS A 344 -9.45 18.91 35.16
CA CYS A 344 -9.87 18.57 36.53
C CYS A 344 -8.75 18.83 37.54
N ARG A 345 -9.11 19.56 38.60
CA ARG A 345 -8.26 20.12 39.64
C ARG A 345 -8.43 19.25 40.89
N ARG A 346 -7.35 18.74 41.48
CA ARG A 346 -7.26 18.45 42.93
C ARG A 346 -5.79 18.29 43.33
N ARG A 347 -5.28 19.29 44.06
CA ARG A 347 -4.06 19.20 44.86
C ARG A 347 -4.48 18.95 46.30
N SER A 348 -3.84 17.95 46.91
CA SER A 348 -3.83 17.68 48.34
C SER A 348 -3.09 18.83 49.05
N PHE A 349 -3.78 19.51 49.96
CA PHE A 349 -3.48 19.65 51.39
C PHE A 349 -4.64 20.38 52.05
#